data_AF-A0A517LH00-F1
#
_entry.id   AF-A0A517LH00-F1
#
_cell.length_a   1.000
_cell.length_b   1.000
_cell.length_c   1.000
_cell.angle_alpha   90.00
_cell.angle_beta   90.00
_cell.angle_gamma   90.00
#
_symmetry.space_group_name_H-M   'P 1'
#
loop_
_entity.id
_entity.type
_entity.pdbx_description
1 polymer ?
#
loop_
_entity_poly.entity_id
_entity_poly.type
_entity_poly.pdbx_seq_one_letter_code
_entity_poly.pdbx_strand_id
1 'polypeptide(L)'
;MFQPTPPLGRALRRLALTTKQGPKDYYKGTGSGSTGRHTKGGKYIISYRKVRSYVPPDYDIEGLDQLTPFVSARIPRPARELLLDRNTGEQIKDQKTDGRLYLKRWKEKVQQREISRVEMDDGKRFKERKKDHGIVNLPQIYANARKSNPEQRPEPDQT
;
A
#
# COMPACT_ATOMS: atom_id res chain seq x y z
N MET A 1 -58.64 14.50 -3.47
CA MET A 1 -57.62 13.57 -4.00
C MET A 1 -56.95 14.26 -5.18
N PHE A 2 -55.66 14.61 -5.10
CA PHE A 2 -54.95 15.27 -6.21
C PHE A 2 -54.63 14.24 -7.30
N GLN A 3 -55.10 14.49 -8.52
CA GLN A 3 -54.79 13.68 -9.70
C GLN A 3 -53.94 14.52 -10.67
N PRO A 4 -52.86 13.96 -11.23
CA PRO A 4 -52.04 14.68 -12.20
C PRO A 4 -52.81 14.93 -13.49
N THR A 5 -52.44 15.99 -14.22
CA THR A 5 -53.02 16.29 -15.52
C THR A 5 -52.76 15.15 -16.52
N PRO A 6 -53.63 14.90 -17.51
CA PRO A 6 -53.48 13.79 -18.46
C PRO A 6 -52.11 13.67 -19.15
N PRO A 7 -51.46 14.74 -19.64
CA PRO A 7 -50.12 14.61 -20.22
C PRO A 7 -49.06 14.22 -19.20
N LEU A 8 -49.12 14.78 -17.98
CA LEU A 8 -48.21 14.44 -16.89
C LEU A 8 -48.40 12.99 -16.42
N GLY A 9 -49.65 12.55 -16.28
CA GLY A 9 -49.98 11.16 -15.93
C GLY A 9 -49.43 10.16 -16.95
N ARG A 10 -49.48 10.47 -18.25
CA ARG A 10 -48.88 9.62 -19.30
C ARG A 10 -47.35 9.54 -19.18
N ALA A 11 -46.68 10.65 -18.88
CA ALA A 11 -45.23 10.69 -18.69
C ALA A 11 -44.80 9.91 -17.44
N LEU A 12 -45.47 10.13 -16.31
CA LEU A 12 -45.15 9.48 -15.02
C LEU A 12 -45.29 7.95 -15.07
N ARG A 13 -46.26 7.42 -15.83
CA ARG A 13 -46.48 5.97 -16.00
C ARG A 13 -45.31 5.21 -16.63
N ARG A 14 -44.40 5.91 -17.31
CA ARG A 14 -43.23 5.32 -17.98
C ARG A 14 -41.95 5.39 -17.14
N LEU A 15 -41.98 6.11 -16.02
CA LEU A 15 -40.84 6.17 -15.11
C LEU A 15 -40.66 4.84 -14.38
N ALA A 16 -39.41 4.51 -14.06
CA ALA A 16 -39.11 3.31 -13.29
C ALA A 16 -39.75 3.40 -11.89
N LEU A 17 -40.52 2.36 -11.52
CA LEU A 17 -41.18 2.30 -10.23
C LEU A 17 -40.17 2.36 -9.09
N THR A 18 -40.45 3.18 -8.08
CA THR A 18 -39.71 3.22 -6.83
C THR A 18 -40.30 2.25 -5.81
N THR A 19 -39.66 2.10 -4.66
CA THR A 19 -40.14 1.26 -3.55
C THR A 19 -41.49 1.69 -2.97
N LYS A 20 -42.01 2.88 -3.34
CA LYS A 20 -43.22 3.48 -2.77
C LYS A 20 -44.39 3.59 -3.74
N GLN A 21 -44.21 3.21 -5.00
CA GLN A 21 -45.19 3.44 -6.07
C GLN A 21 -45.99 2.17 -6.45
N GLY A 22 -45.59 1.00 -5.97
CA GLY A 22 -46.25 -0.27 -6.30
C GLY A 22 -47.37 -0.67 -5.34
N PRO A 23 -48.20 -1.67 -5.73
CA PRO A 23 -49.18 -2.31 -4.84
C PRO A 23 -48.51 -3.07 -3.69
N LYS A 24 -49.30 -3.61 -2.76
CA LYS A 24 -48.81 -4.29 -1.54
C LYS A 24 -47.84 -5.45 -1.82
N ASP A 25 -47.99 -6.14 -2.95
CA ASP A 25 -47.16 -7.30 -3.32
C ASP A 25 -45.91 -6.91 -4.12
N TYR A 26 -45.72 -5.62 -4.41
CA TYR A 26 -44.54 -5.14 -5.12
C TYR A 26 -43.39 -4.86 -4.15
N TYR A 27 -42.37 -5.71 -4.21
CA TYR A 27 -41.12 -5.49 -3.50
C TYR A 27 -39.99 -5.08 -4.46
N LYS A 28 -39.29 -4.00 -4.13
CA LYS A 28 -38.08 -3.54 -4.85
C LYS A 28 -36.93 -3.36 -3.87
N GLY A 29 -35.80 -4.00 -4.14
CA GLY A 29 -34.58 -3.85 -3.34
C GLY A 29 -33.86 -2.52 -3.58
N THR A 30 -32.99 -2.14 -2.63
CA THR A 30 -32.21 -0.88 -2.62
C THR A 30 -30.71 -1.09 -2.80
N GLY A 31 -30.26 -2.30 -3.17
CA GLY A 31 -28.84 -2.61 -3.32
C GLY A 31 -28.12 -2.94 -2.01
N SER A 32 -28.84 -3.18 -0.91
CA SER A 32 -28.25 -3.56 0.39
C SER A 32 -27.55 -4.93 0.41
N GLY A 33 -27.65 -5.73 -0.66
CA GLY A 33 -27.03 -7.04 -0.77
C GLY A 33 -27.76 -8.14 0.01
N SER A 34 -27.48 -9.40 -0.32
CA SER A 34 -28.06 -10.56 0.37
C SER A 34 -27.23 -10.93 1.59
N THR A 35 -27.84 -10.87 2.77
CA THR A 35 -27.16 -11.12 4.06
C THR A 35 -27.44 -12.53 4.61
N GLY A 36 -28.31 -13.29 3.94
CA GLY A 36 -28.83 -14.54 4.49
C GLY A 36 -29.78 -15.25 3.54
N ARG A 37 -30.81 -15.91 4.09
CA ARG A 37 -31.83 -16.61 3.31
C ARG A 37 -33.20 -16.53 3.97
N HIS A 38 -34.25 -16.56 3.16
CA HIS A 38 -35.61 -16.79 3.64
C HIS A 38 -35.81 -18.24 4.05
N THR A 39 -36.75 -18.47 4.96
CA THR A 39 -37.24 -19.78 5.38
C THR A 39 -38.53 -20.12 4.64
N LYS A 40 -38.91 -21.40 4.61
CA LYS A 40 -40.20 -21.84 4.05
C LYS A 40 -41.40 -21.15 4.72
N GLY A 41 -41.29 -20.81 6.00
CA GLY A 41 -42.32 -20.09 6.77
C GLY A 41 -42.25 -18.56 6.71
N GLY A 42 -41.54 -17.98 5.74
CA GLY A 42 -41.50 -16.52 5.54
C GLY A 42 -40.53 -15.74 6.44
N LYS A 43 -39.94 -16.36 7.47
CA LYS A 43 -38.88 -15.75 8.29
C LYS A 43 -37.57 -15.59 7.52
N TYR A 44 -36.63 -14.82 8.06
CA TYR A 44 -35.28 -14.64 7.49
C TYR A 44 -34.19 -15.12 8.46
N ILE A 45 -33.19 -15.86 7.96
CA ILE A 45 -32.03 -16.32 8.72
C ILE A 45 -30.79 -15.59 8.21
N ILE A 46 -30.09 -14.90 9.10
CA ILE A 46 -28.86 -14.16 8.80
C ILE A 46 -27.68 -15.13 8.72
N SER A 47 -26.84 -14.99 7.68
CA SER A 47 -25.56 -15.69 7.57
C SER A 47 -24.44 -14.72 7.88
N TYR A 48 -23.84 -14.84 9.07
CA TYR A 48 -22.78 -13.93 9.52
C TYR A 48 -21.56 -13.90 8.59
N ARG A 49 -21.33 -14.95 7.80
CA ARG A 49 -20.27 -14.98 6.76
C ARG A 49 -20.51 -13.99 5.61
N LYS A 50 -21.76 -13.55 5.40
CA LYS A 50 -22.15 -12.57 4.36
C LYS A 50 -22.37 -11.16 4.91
N VAL A 51 -22.34 -11.00 6.23
CA VAL A 51 -22.46 -9.69 6.88
C VAL A 51 -21.16 -8.93 6.65
N ARG A 52 -21.26 -7.72 6.12
CA ARG A 52 -20.10 -6.83 5.91
C ARG A 52 -19.66 -6.26 7.26
N SER A 53 -18.37 -6.41 7.59
CA SER A 53 -17.73 -5.73 8.70
C SER A 53 -16.82 -4.60 8.19
N TYR A 54 -16.77 -3.51 8.94
CA TYR A 54 -15.81 -2.42 8.72
C TYR A 54 -14.77 -2.52 9.83
N VAL A 55 -13.64 -3.15 9.53
CA VAL A 55 -12.59 -3.41 10.51
C VAL A 55 -11.71 -2.16 10.65
N PRO A 56 -11.74 -1.45 11.79
CA PRO A 56 -10.81 -0.36 12.03
C PRO A 56 -9.38 -0.92 12.19
N PRO A 57 -8.34 -0.14 11.85
CA PRO A 57 -6.97 -0.50 12.20
C PRO A 57 -6.81 -0.51 13.73
N ASP A 58 -5.86 -1.31 14.24
CA ASP A 58 -5.55 -1.32 15.67
C ASP A 58 -5.04 0.06 16.13
N TYR A 59 -5.50 0.50 17.30
CA TYR A 59 -5.14 1.81 17.84
C TYR A 59 -3.69 1.89 18.36
N ASP A 60 -3.02 0.75 18.52
CA ASP A 60 -1.63 0.65 18.98
C ASP A 60 -0.60 0.83 17.85
N ILE A 61 -1.04 1.24 16.65
CA ILE A 61 -0.12 1.56 15.54
C ILE A 61 0.57 2.89 15.85
N GLU A 62 1.87 2.83 16.14
CA GLU A 62 2.70 4.02 16.36
C GLU A 62 2.58 5.01 15.20
N GLY A 63 2.28 6.27 15.54
CA GLY A 63 2.18 7.37 14.59
C GLY A 63 0.83 7.51 13.87
N LEU A 64 -0.17 6.67 14.17
CA LEU A 64 -1.52 6.82 13.61
C LEU A 64 -2.21 8.12 14.06
N ASP A 65 -1.95 8.55 15.29
CA ASP A 65 -2.41 9.79 15.90
C ASP A 65 -1.85 11.05 15.21
N GLN A 66 -0.70 10.93 14.55
CA GLN A 66 -0.05 12.03 13.84
C GLN A 66 -0.59 12.23 12.42
N LEU A 67 -1.29 11.22 11.87
CA LEU A 67 -1.87 11.29 10.53
C LEU A 67 -3.21 12.01 10.58
N THR A 68 -3.30 13.14 9.87
CA THR A 68 -4.55 13.90 9.69
C THR A 68 -4.99 13.83 8.23
N PRO A 69 -6.28 14.06 7.91
CA PRO A 69 -6.74 14.09 6.52
C PRO A 69 -6.16 15.25 5.69
N PHE A 70 -5.38 16.13 6.30
CA PHE A 70 -4.79 17.30 5.67
C PHE A 70 -3.27 17.30 5.74
N VAL A 71 -2.64 17.98 4.78
CA VAL A 71 -1.19 18.21 4.75
C VAL A 71 -0.96 19.71 4.83
N SER A 72 0.14 20.13 5.48
CA SER A 72 0.49 21.55 5.56
C SER A 72 0.70 22.15 4.16
N ALA A 73 0.10 23.32 3.92
CA ALA A 73 0.23 24.05 2.65
C ALA A 73 1.69 24.46 2.32
N ARG A 74 2.59 24.44 3.31
CA ARG A 74 4.02 24.71 3.11
C ARG A 74 4.75 23.57 2.40
N ILE A 75 4.19 22.37 2.42
CA ILE A 75 4.79 21.20 1.78
C ILE A 75 4.40 21.24 0.30
N PRO A 76 5.36 21.43 -0.64
CA PRO A 76 5.04 21.45 -2.05
C PRO A 76 4.58 20.06 -2.51
N ARG A 77 3.68 20.04 -3.49
CA ARG A 77 3.29 18.78 -4.13
C ARG A 77 4.53 18.15 -4.77
N PRO A 78 4.86 16.89 -4.49
CA PRO A 78 5.99 16.24 -5.13
C PRO A 78 5.76 16.17 -6.64
N ALA A 79 6.75 16.56 -7.42
CA ALA A 79 6.75 16.36 -8.86
C ALA A 79 6.75 14.85 -9.16
N ARG A 80 6.08 14.43 -10.24
CA ARG A 80 6.12 13.04 -10.67
C ARG A 80 7.53 12.77 -11.20
N GLU A 81 8.36 12.10 -10.40
CA GLU A 81 9.70 11.71 -10.82
C GLU A 81 9.61 10.77 -12.02
N LEU A 82 10.11 11.22 -13.16
CA LEU A 82 10.35 10.35 -14.30
C LEU A 82 11.53 9.46 -13.95
N LEU A 83 11.26 8.20 -13.60
CA LEU A 83 12.35 7.25 -13.42
C LEU A 83 12.77 6.69 -14.76
N LEU A 84 14.07 6.76 -15.01
CA LEU A 84 14.72 6.09 -16.11
C LEU A 84 15.26 4.74 -15.58
N ASP A 85 15.08 3.69 -16.36
CA ASP A 85 15.74 2.42 -16.09
C ASP A 85 17.24 2.60 -16.31
N ARG A 86 18.05 2.32 -15.27
CA ARG A 86 19.51 2.51 -15.32
C ARG A 86 20.18 1.58 -16.33
N ASN A 87 19.56 0.45 -16.65
CA ASN A 87 20.15 -0.56 -17.55
C ASN A 87 19.75 -0.33 -19.01
N THR A 88 18.51 0.11 -19.24
CA THR A 88 17.93 0.24 -20.58
C THR A 88 17.92 1.69 -21.07
N GLY A 89 18.08 2.67 -20.17
CA GLY A 89 17.96 4.11 -20.47
C GLY A 89 16.52 4.56 -20.78
N GLU A 90 15.57 3.63 -20.86
CA GLU A 90 14.18 3.91 -21.17
C GLU A 90 13.44 4.49 -19.96
N GLN A 91 12.49 5.39 -20.24
CA GLN A 91 11.58 5.89 -19.23
C GLN A 91 10.66 4.75 -18.77
N ILE A 92 10.60 4.51 -17.45
CA ILE A 92 9.67 3.56 -16.87
C ILE A 92 8.26 4.14 -17.04
N LYS A 93 7.53 3.63 -18.04
CA LYS A 93 6.19 4.13 -18.42
C LYS A 93 5.23 4.20 -17.22
N ASP A 94 5.25 3.17 -16.36
CA ASP A 94 4.45 3.13 -15.14
C ASP A 94 5.28 2.75 -13.90
N GLN A 95 5.96 3.75 -13.34
CA GLN A 95 6.75 3.66 -12.10
C GLN A 95 5.99 3.02 -10.90
N LYS A 96 4.66 3.06 -10.91
CA LYS A 96 3.81 2.61 -9.80
C LYS A 96 3.45 1.13 -9.86
N THR A 97 3.43 0.54 -11.05
CA THR A 97 2.94 -0.83 -11.29
C THR A 97 4.02 -1.75 -11.83
N ASP A 98 5.21 -1.24 -12.17
CA ASP A 98 6.32 -2.09 -12.63
C ASP A 98 6.85 -3.00 -11.52
N GLY A 99 6.79 -4.31 -11.78
CA GLY A 99 7.26 -5.35 -10.86
C GLY A 99 8.78 -5.39 -10.73
N ARG A 100 9.55 -5.05 -11.79
CA ARG A 100 11.01 -5.07 -11.73
C ARG A 100 11.54 -3.98 -10.80
N LEU A 101 11.00 -2.77 -10.91
CA LEU A 101 11.31 -1.67 -10.00
C LEU A 101 10.92 -1.99 -8.55
N TYR A 102 9.78 -2.64 -8.33
CA TYR A 102 9.38 -3.11 -7.00
C TYR A 102 10.40 -4.09 -6.41
N LEU A 103 10.79 -5.12 -7.18
CA LEU A 103 11.77 -6.12 -6.73
C LEU A 103 13.12 -5.50 -6.41
N LYS A 104 13.57 -4.54 -7.22
CA LYS A 104 14.81 -3.80 -6.96
C LYS A 104 14.75 -3.03 -5.64
N ARG A 105 13.70 -2.22 -5.43
CA ARG A 105 13.48 -1.47 -4.18
C ARG A 105 13.34 -2.41 -2.97
N TRP A 106 12.70 -3.56 -3.16
CA TRP A 106 12.58 -4.57 -2.11
C TRP A 106 13.96 -5.14 -1.72
N LYS A 107 14.79 -5.53 -2.69
CA LYS A 107 16.16 -6.00 -2.44
C LYS A 107 17.00 -4.93 -1.72
N GLU A 108 16.91 -3.67 -2.15
CA GLU A 108 17.60 -2.54 -1.51
C GLU A 108 17.17 -2.37 -0.04
N LYS A 109 15.86 -2.44 0.25
CA LYS A 109 15.34 -2.35 1.63
C LYS A 109 15.79 -3.53 2.51
N VAL A 110 15.82 -4.74 1.97
CA VAL A 110 16.28 -5.93 2.70
C VAL A 110 17.77 -5.78 3.06
N GLN A 111 18.60 -5.37 2.09
CA GLN A 111 20.02 -5.12 2.30
C GLN A 111 20.27 -4.02 3.34
N GLN A 112 19.53 -2.90 3.27
CA GLN A 112 19.61 -1.84 4.28
C GLN A 112 19.27 -2.35 5.69
N ARG A 113 18.23 -3.17 5.83
CA ARG A 113 17.88 -3.78 7.12
C ARG A 113 18.96 -4.71 7.65
N GLU A 114 19.59 -5.50 6.78
CA GLU A 114 20.71 -6.38 7.15
C GLU A 114 21.91 -5.56 7.62
N ILE A 115 22.29 -4.50 6.90
CA ILE A 115 23.37 -3.59 7.28
C ILE A 115 23.08 -2.96 8.65
N SER A 116 21.88 -2.43 8.88
CA SER A 116 21.50 -1.86 10.17
C SER A 116 21.52 -2.87 11.33
N ARG A 117 21.23 -4.16 11.06
CA ARG A 117 21.34 -5.21 12.08
C ARG A 117 22.80 -5.50 12.44
N VAL A 118 23.66 -5.64 11.43
CA VAL A 118 25.09 -5.89 11.62
C VAL A 118 25.75 -4.73 12.38
N GLU A 119 25.45 -3.48 12.04
CA GLU A 119 25.98 -2.30 12.75
C GLU A 119 25.55 -2.24 14.24
N MET A 120 24.31 -2.66 14.54
CA MET A 120 23.82 -2.74 15.92
C MET A 120 24.53 -3.85 16.71
N ASP A 121 24.88 -4.96 16.07
CA ASP A 121 25.57 -6.09 16.68
C ASP A 121 27.07 -5.79 16.87
N ASP A 122 27.71 -5.13 15.92
CA ASP A 122 29.10 -4.64 16.04
C ASP A 122 29.23 -3.56 17.12
N GLY A 123 28.23 -2.68 17.25
CA GLY A 123 28.15 -1.68 18.33
C GLY A 123 28.01 -2.30 19.72
N LYS A 124 27.31 -3.44 19.86
CA LYS A 124 27.23 -4.21 21.11
C LYS A 124 28.57 -4.91 21.41
N ARG A 125 29.18 -5.53 20.41
CA ARG A 125 30.48 -6.22 20.52
C ARG A 125 31.61 -5.26 20.91
N PHE A 126 31.57 -4.02 20.45
CA PHE A 126 32.52 -2.98 20.83
C PHE A 126 32.34 -2.50 22.28
N LYS A 127 31.10 -2.44 22.77
CA LYS A 127 30.80 -2.11 24.19
C LYS A 127 31.19 -3.24 25.15
N GLU A 128 31.07 -4.50 24.73
CA GLU A 128 31.55 -5.66 25.51
C GLU A 128 33.07 -5.66 25.66
N ARG A 129 33.82 -5.45 24.57
CA ARG A 129 35.29 -5.38 24.62
C ARG A 129 35.83 -4.24 25.50
N LYS A 130 35.10 -3.13 25.62
CA LYS A 130 35.44 -2.02 26.54
C LYS A 130 35.23 -2.36 28.02
N LYS A 131 34.39 -3.35 28.35
CA LYS A 131 34.23 -3.84 29.73
C LYS A 131 35.38 -4.75 30.12
N ASP A 132 35.88 -5.54 29.18
CA ASP A 132 36.93 -6.52 29.45
C ASP A 132 38.33 -5.90 29.45
N HIS A 133 38.58 -4.87 28.64
CA HIS A 133 39.89 -4.23 28.52
C HIS A 133 39.74 -2.70 28.66
N GLY A 134 40.34 -2.14 29.71
CA GLY A 134 40.36 -0.70 29.96
C GLY A 134 40.77 0.09 28.72
N ILE A 135 40.09 1.22 28.50
CA ILE A 135 40.12 2.13 27.34
C ILE A 135 41.42 2.03 26.53
N VAL A 136 41.37 1.31 25.40
CA VAL A 136 42.40 1.37 24.36
C VAL A 136 41.85 2.14 23.16
N ASN A 137 42.64 3.12 22.72
CA ASN A 137 42.34 4.09 21.68
C ASN A 137 42.19 3.45 20.28
N LEU A 138 41.36 4.05 19.43
CA LEU A 138 40.89 3.54 18.13
C LEU A 138 42.02 3.22 17.12
N PRO A 139 41.85 2.22 16.23
CA PRO A 139 42.56 2.18 14.96
C PRO A 139 41.70 2.65 13.77
N GLN A 140 42.34 3.37 12.86
CA GLN A 140 41.87 3.84 11.55
C GLN A 140 41.64 2.67 10.56
N ILE A 141 40.47 2.04 10.57
CA ILE A 141 40.22 0.87 9.69
C ILE A 141 39.48 1.21 8.38
N TYR A 142 38.91 2.41 8.24
CA TYR A 142 38.19 2.80 7.00
C TYR A 142 38.98 3.72 6.06
N ALA A 143 40.28 3.50 5.91
CA ALA A 143 41.10 4.19 4.90
C ALA A 143 41.57 3.31 3.72
N ASN A 144 41.45 1.97 3.82
CA ASN A 144 42.13 1.06 2.86
C ASN A 144 41.20 0.27 1.93
N ALA A 145 39.87 0.36 2.06
CA ALA A 145 38.93 -0.42 1.24
C ALA A 145 38.59 0.21 -0.14
N ARG A 146 39.28 1.30 -0.55
CA ARG A 146 39.03 2.02 -1.82
C ARG A 146 40.18 1.99 -2.82
N LYS A 147 41.27 1.25 -2.55
CA LYS A 147 42.51 1.28 -3.37
C LYS A 147 42.93 -0.04 -4.03
N SER A 148 42.05 -1.03 -4.16
CA SER A 148 42.38 -2.25 -4.93
C SER A 148 41.20 -2.68 -5.81
N ASN A 149 41.13 -2.15 -7.03
CA ASN A 149 41.13 -2.93 -8.27
C ASN A 149 41.09 -2.02 -9.52
N PRO A 150 42.23 -1.64 -10.11
CA PRO A 150 42.27 -1.12 -11.48
C PRO A 150 42.35 -2.27 -12.50
N GLU A 151 41.62 -2.07 -13.60
CA GLU A 151 41.74 -2.68 -14.93
C GLU A 151 42.95 -3.61 -15.19
N GLN A 152 42.66 -4.84 -15.65
CA GLN A 152 43.45 -5.55 -16.67
C GLN A 152 42.62 -6.70 -17.25
N ARG A 153 42.12 -6.50 -18.48
CA ARG A 153 41.66 -7.58 -19.37
C ARG A 153 42.90 -8.14 -20.07
N PRO A 154 43.14 -9.45 -20.15
CA PRO A 154 44.17 -9.99 -21.02
C PRO A 154 43.72 -9.91 -22.50
N GLU A 155 44.61 -9.43 -23.36
CA GLU A 155 44.48 -9.43 -24.83
C GLU A 155 44.41 -10.87 -25.37
N PRO A 156 43.65 -11.14 -26.46
CA PRO A 156 43.63 -12.45 -27.09
C PRO A 156 44.87 -12.69 -27.97
N ASP A 157 45.54 -13.81 -27.73
CA ASP A 157 46.71 -14.27 -28.49
C ASP A 157 46.41 -14.41 -29.99
N GLN A 158 47.36 -13.91 -30.79
CA GLN A 158 47.45 -14.09 -32.23
C GLN A 158 48.16 -15.41 -32.54
N THR A 159 47.48 -16.34 -33.21
CA THR A 159 48.07 -17.26 -34.20
C THR A 159 47.00 -17.69 -35.20
#